data_AF-A0A671MQM9-F1
#
_entry.id   AF-A0A671MQM9-F1
#
_cell.length_a   1.000
_cell.length_b   1.000
_cell.length_c   1.000
_cell.angle_alpha   90.00
_cell.angle_beta   90.00
_cell.angle_gamma   90.00
#
_symmetry.space_group_name_H-M   'P 1'
#
loop_
_entity.id
_entity.type
_entity.pdbx_description
1 polymer ?
#
loop_
_entity_poly.entity_id
_entity_poly.type
_entity_poly.pdbx_seq_one_letter_code
_entity_poly.pdbx_strand_id
1 'polypeptide(L)'
;MYMYDYSFTLCLFLPYTMINPQLMEVYSSSPALERYFNSVTINNLQDTTAQFKLQFMMPLEHEELIHYTLSLKMVKNVLLQHLYDRDAGDPFYIIPTSLHMEGEEIFIK
;
A
#
# COMPACT_ATOMS: atom_id res chain seq x y z
N MET A 1 17.43 10.59 -5.41
CA MET A 1 15.97 10.51 -5.11
C MET A 1 15.78 9.28 -4.25
N TYR A 2 14.87 9.28 -3.29
CA TYR A 2 14.62 8.08 -2.48
C TYR A 2 13.49 7.25 -3.09
N MET A 3 13.63 5.93 -3.05
CA MET A 3 12.54 5.00 -3.35
C MET A 3 12.20 4.26 -2.07
N TYR A 4 10.92 4.30 -1.70
CA TYR A 4 10.40 3.58 -0.55
C TYR A 4 9.57 2.41 -1.05
N ASP A 5 9.98 1.22 -0.64
CA ASP A 5 9.32 -0.03 -0.98
C ASP A 5 8.61 -0.56 0.25
N TYR A 6 7.30 -0.74 0.17
CA TYR A 6 6.52 -1.39 1.22
C TYR A 6 6.03 -2.74 0.71
N SER A 7 6.35 -3.79 1.44
CA SER A 7 5.84 -5.12 1.16
C SER A 7 4.74 -5.44 2.16
N PHE A 8 3.62 -5.94 1.68
CA PHE A 8 2.55 -6.38 2.55
C PHE A 8 1.82 -7.59 2.02
N THR A 9 1.21 -8.31 2.94
CA THR A 9 0.47 -9.53 2.68
C THR A 9 -0.99 -9.28 3.00
N LEU A 10 -1.87 -9.70 2.09
CA LEU A 10 -3.32 -9.75 2.31
C LEU A 10 -3.82 -11.17 2.09
N CYS A 11 -4.70 -11.63 2.98
CA CYS A 11 -5.52 -12.79 2.69
C CYS A 11 -6.62 -12.37 1.71
N LEU A 12 -6.54 -12.91 0.49
CA LEU A 12 -7.52 -12.71 -0.56
C LEU A 12 -8.56 -13.81 -0.52
N PHE A 13 -9.81 -13.43 -0.29
CA PHE A 13 -10.98 -14.26 -0.60
C PHE A 13 -11.47 -14.02 -2.04
N LEU A 14 -10.68 -13.27 -2.82
CA LEU A 14 -11.01 -12.74 -4.14
C LEU A 14 -9.84 -12.93 -5.11
N PRO A 15 -10.09 -12.89 -6.42
CA PRO A 15 -9.02 -12.80 -7.40
C PRO A 15 -8.22 -11.50 -7.23
N TYR A 16 -6.89 -11.62 -7.19
CA TYR A 16 -5.96 -10.49 -7.04
C TYR A 16 -6.13 -9.40 -8.11
N THR A 17 -6.68 -9.76 -9.28
CA THR A 17 -6.96 -8.85 -10.40
C THR A 17 -7.94 -7.76 -10.05
N MET A 18 -8.80 -7.97 -9.04
CA MET A 18 -9.72 -6.95 -8.53
C MET A 18 -9.13 -6.10 -7.41
N ILE A 19 -8.10 -6.59 -6.73
CA ILE A 19 -7.49 -5.90 -5.57
C ILE A 19 -6.39 -4.95 -6.02
N ASN A 20 -5.58 -5.32 -7.01
CA ASN A 20 -4.51 -4.44 -7.49
C ASN A 20 -5.02 -3.07 -7.99
N PRO A 21 -6.09 -2.98 -8.81
CA PRO A 21 -6.65 -1.68 -9.22
C PRO A 21 -7.18 -0.85 -8.05
N GLN A 22 -7.79 -1.50 -7.04
CA GLN A 22 -8.27 -0.80 -5.84
C GLN A 22 -7.11 -0.23 -5.03
N LEU A 23 -6.03 -0.99 -4.85
CA LEU A 23 -4.83 -0.49 -4.17
C LEU A 23 -4.23 0.71 -4.92
N MET A 24 -4.18 0.64 -6.26
CA MET A 24 -3.74 1.76 -7.06
C MET A 24 -4.60 3.01 -6.81
N GLU A 25 -5.93 2.85 -6.81
CA GLU A 25 -6.88 3.94 -6.53
C GLU A 25 -6.72 4.51 -5.12
N VAL A 26 -6.55 3.68 -4.09
CA VAL A 26 -6.38 4.11 -2.68
C VAL A 26 -5.19 5.05 -2.53
N TYR A 27 -4.04 4.67 -3.09
CA TYR A 27 -2.83 5.46 -2.92
C TYR A 27 -2.74 6.62 -3.90
N SER A 28 -3.33 6.50 -5.11
CA SER A 28 -3.40 7.60 -6.07
C SER A 28 -4.45 8.65 -5.73
N SER A 29 -5.44 8.34 -4.89
CA SER A 29 -6.47 9.30 -4.45
C SER A 29 -6.22 9.87 -3.05
N SER A 30 -5.19 9.38 -2.35
CA SER A 30 -4.85 9.83 -1.00
C SER A 30 -4.20 11.22 -1.05
N PRO A 31 -4.81 12.27 -0.46
CA PRO A 31 -4.25 13.62 -0.51
C PRO A 31 -2.84 13.75 0.09
N ALA A 32 -2.47 12.84 0.99
CA ALA A 32 -1.16 12.81 1.63
C ALA A 32 -0.10 12.03 0.84
N LEU A 33 -0.51 11.03 0.06
CA LEU A 33 0.40 10.04 -0.54
C LEU A 33 0.46 10.08 -2.07
N GLU A 34 -0.58 10.60 -2.74
CA GLU A 34 -0.72 10.63 -4.19
C GLU A 34 0.54 11.16 -4.89
N ARG A 35 1.07 12.29 -4.39
CA ARG A 35 2.22 12.98 -4.99
C ARG A 35 3.49 12.12 -5.06
N TYR A 36 3.60 11.13 -4.17
CA TYR A 36 4.76 10.26 -4.06
C TYR A 36 4.49 8.86 -4.60
N PHE A 37 3.22 8.51 -4.81
CA PHE A 37 2.82 7.19 -5.25
C PHE A 37 3.36 6.91 -6.65
N ASN A 38 4.04 5.77 -6.80
CA ASN A 38 4.60 5.34 -8.08
C ASN A 38 3.85 4.13 -8.63
N SER A 39 3.74 3.05 -7.85
CA SER A 39 3.14 1.81 -8.35
C SER A 39 2.74 0.83 -7.25
N VAL A 40 1.88 -0.12 -7.64
CA VAL A 40 1.62 -1.36 -6.91
C VAL A 40 1.94 -2.54 -7.82
N THR A 41 2.70 -3.51 -7.31
CA THR A 41 2.99 -4.77 -8.01
C THR A 41 2.67 -5.96 -7.10
N ILE A 42 2.51 -7.12 -7.71
CA ILE A 42 2.29 -8.38 -6.99
C ILE A 42 3.60 -9.15 -7.07
N ASN A 43 4.20 -9.43 -5.91
CA ASN A 43 5.45 -10.16 -5.81
C ASN A 43 5.22 -11.67 -5.77
N ASN A 44 4.16 -12.10 -5.09
CA ASN A 44 3.86 -13.52 -4.90
C ASN A 44 2.35 -13.73 -4.74
N LEU A 45 1.85 -14.85 -5.26
CA LEU A 45 0.47 -15.29 -5.10
C LEU A 45 0.47 -16.74 -4.63
N GLN A 46 -0.16 -16.97 -3.48
CA GLN A 46 -0.43 -18.28 -2.91
C GLN A 46 -1.94 -18.40 -2.74
N ASP A 47 -2.49 -19.62 -2.81
CA ASP A 47 -3.93 -19.97 -2.81
C ASP A 47 -4.91 -18.85 -2.40
N THR A 48 -4.80 -18.37 -1.16
CA THR A 48 -5.66 -17.32 -0.58
C THR A 48 -4.88 -16.13 -0.05
N THR A 49 -3.62 -15.98 -0.43
CA THR A 49 -2.70 -14.96 0.11
C THR A 49 -1.89 -14.34 -1.01
N ALA A 50 -1.93 -13.02 -1.14
CA ALA A 50 -1.09 -12.29 -2.08
C ALA A 50 -0.13 -11.38 -1.34
N GLN A 51 1.12 -11.37 -1.81
CA GLN A 51 2.14 -10.42 -1.41
C GLN A 51 2.22 -9.31 -2.44
N PHE A 52 2.00 -8.10 -1.98
CA PHE A 52 2.06 -6.88 -2.77
C PHE A 52 3.31 -6.09 -2.43
N LYS A 53 3.79 -5.33 -3.41
CA LYS A 53 4.82 -4.33 -3.25
C LYS A 53 4.29 -2.97 -3.69
N LEU A 54 4.35 -2.02 -2.79
CA LEU A 54 4.03 -0.61 -2.99
C LEU A 54 5.32 0.16 -3.17
N GLN A 55 5.35 1.04 -4.17
CA GLN A 55 6.51 1.90 -4.40
C GLN A 55 6.10 3.36 -4.31
N PHE A 56 6.92 4.13 -3.58
CA PHE A 56 6.84 5.58 -3.53
C PHE A 56 8.17 6.19 -3.95
N MET A 57 8.10 7.31 -4.67
CA MET A 57 9.26 8.08 -5.12
C MET A 57 9.26 9.44 -4.41
N MET A 58 10.37 9.74 -3.75
CA MET A 58 10.51 10.93 -2.95
C MET A 58 11.65 11.83 -3.46
N PRO A 59 11.37 13.12 -3.73
CA PRO A 59 12.41 14.10 -4.05
C PRO A 59 13.33 14.33 -2.84
N LEU A 60 14.55 14.80 -3.08
CA LEU A 60 15.56 15.05 -2.02
C LEU A 60 15.19 16.25 -1.10
N GLU A 61 14.19 17.03 -1.48
CA GLU A 61 13.75 18.21 -0.75
C GLU A 61 12.85 17.81 0.43
N HIS A 62 13.03 18.43 1.59
CA HIS A 62 12.19 18.23 2.79
C HIS A 62 12.21 16.80 3.37
N GLU A 63 13.39 16.19 3.43
CA GLU A 63 13.58 14.79 3.81
C GLU A 63 12.84 14.37 5.09
N GLU A 64 12.95 15.15 6.17
CA GLU A 64 12.31 14.84 7.45
C GLU A 64 10.77 14.84 7.39
N LEU A 65 10.18 15.80 6.67
CA LEU A 65 8.72 15.91 6.53
C LEU A 65 8.16 14.78 5.67
N ILE A 66 8.88 14.42 4.60
CA ILE A 66 8.45 13.35 3.72
C ILE A 66 8.65 12.00 4.41
N HIS A 67 9.69 11.82 5.23
CA HIS A 67 9.86 10.61 6.04
C HIS A 67 8.67 10.37 6.99
N TYR A 68 8.11 11.44 7.56
CA TYR A 68 6.88 11.32 8.35
C TYR A 68 5.67 10.93 7.48
N THR A 69 5.55 11.58 6.32
CA THR A 69 4.44 11.35 5.36
C THR A 69 4.45 9.94 4.79
N LEU A 70 5.63 9.42 4.43
CA LEU A 70 5.83 8.06 3.95
C LEU A 70 6.17 7.09 5.09
N SER A 71 5.94 7.43 6.36
CA SER A 71 6.19 6.48 7.44
C SER A 71 5.37 5.20 7.22
N LEU A 72 5.93 4.04 7.58
CA LEU A 72 5.23 2.75 7.52
C LEU A 72 3.83 2.83 8.16
N LYS A 73 3.73 3.57 9.27
CA LYS A 73 2.47 3.81 9.97
C LYS A 73 1.46 4.56 9.10
N MET A 74 1.88 5.61 8.40
CA MET A 74 1.00 6.39 7.52
C MET A 74 0.50 5.55 6.35
N VAL A 75 1.41 4.87 5.64
CA VAL A 75 1.08 4.01 4.48
C VAL A 75 0.14 2.87 4.90
N LYS A 76 0.39 2.24 6.04
CA LYS A 76 -0.48 1.20 6.61
C LYS A 76 -1.85 1.74 6.99
N ASN A 77 -1.91 2.91 7.63
CA ASN A 77 -3.17 3.48 8.11
C ASN A 77 -4.09 3.91 6.96
N VAL A 78 -3.54 4.46 5.87
CA VAL A 78 -4.34 4.79 4.67
C VAL A 78 -5.01 3.54 4.10
N LEU A 79 -4.29 2.43 4.02
CA LEU A 79 -4.87 1.16 3.57
C LEU A 79 -5.91 0.63 4.56
N LEU A 80 -5.61 0.63 5.87
CA LEU A 80 -6.57 0.19 6.87
C LEU A 80 -7.86 1.00 6.83
N GLN A 81 -7.79 2.33 6.70
CA GLN A 81 -8.97 3.19 6.57
C GLN A 81 -9.84 2.74 5.40
N HIS A 82 -9.24 2.58 4.21
CA HIS A 82 -9.97 2.08 3.04
C HIS A 82 -10.59 0.68 3.25
N LEU A 83 -9.89 -0.22 3.94
CA LEU A 83 -10.42 -1.57 4.23
C LEU A 83 -11.55 -1.56 5.25
N TYR A 84 -11.52 -0.66 6.25
CA TYR A 84 -12.57 -0.50 7.25
C TYR A 84 -13.79 0.27 6.72
N ASP A 85 -13.60 1.17 5.77
CA ASP A 85 -14.69 1.91 5.13
C ASP A 85 -15.53 1.01 4.20
N ARG A 86 -15.01 -0.17 3.83
CA ARG A 86 -15.79 -1.20 3.13
C ARG A 86 -16.72 -1.93 4.09
N ASP A 87 -17.98 -2.04 3.69
CA ASP A 87 -19.00 -2.78 4.43
C ASP A 87 -18.64 -4.28 4.50
N ALA A 88 -18.90 -4.93 5.64
CA ALA A 88 -18.78 -6.38 5.78
C ALA A 88 -19.76 -7.15 4.88
N GLY A 89 -20.81 -6.48 4.38
CA GLY A 89 -21.71 -7.01 3.35
C GLY A 89 -21.18 -6.89 1.91
N ASP A 90 -20.03 -6.24 1.69
CA ASP A 90 -19.39 -6.19 0.39
C ASP A 90 -18.91 -7.60 0.00
N PRO A 91 -19.34 -8.17 -1.16
CA PRO A 91 -18.79 -9.43 -1.65
C PRO A 91 -17.26 -9.39 -1.81
N PHE A 92 -16.67 -8.20 -1.81
CA PHE A 92 -15.24 -7.95 -1.87
C PHE A 92 -14.61 -7.57 -0.51
N TYR A 93 -15.21 -7.94 0.61
CA TYR A 93 -14.68 -7.67 1.95
C TYR A 93 -13.33 -8.36 2.18
N ILE A 94 -12.35 -7.58 2.64
CA ILE A 94 -11.01 -8.05 3.01
C ILE A 94 -10.88 -7.88 4.52
N ILE A 95 -10.41 -8.91 5.22
CA ILE A 95 -10.24 -8.87 6.67
C ILE A 95 -9.11 -7.89 7.02
N PRO A 96 -9.38 -6.71 7.61
CA PRO A 96 -8.34 -5.69 7.82
C PRO A 96 -7.24 -6.17 8.78
N THR A 97 -7.58 -7.07 9.71
CA THR A 97 -6.63 -7.65 10.67
C THR A 97 -5.65 -8.65 10.03
N SER A 98 -5.90 -9.10 8.79
CA SER A 98 -4.94 -9.92 8.04
C SER A 98 -3.78 -9.12 7.46
N LEU A 99 -3.87 -7.77 7.46
CA LEU A 99 -2.85 -6.91 6.89
C LEU A 99 -1.57 -6.92 7.74
N HIS A 100 -0.52 -7.52 7.18
CA HIS A 100 0.85 -7.38 7.65
C HIS A 100 1.67 -6.58 6.63
N MET A 101 2.28 -5.47 7.05
CA MET A 101 3.04 -4.57 6.19
C MET A 101 4.41 -4.26 6.81
N GLU A 102 5.43 -4.33 5.99
CA GLU A 102 6.82 -4.00 6.29
C GLU A 102 7.30 -2.97 5.25
N GLY A 103 8.26 -2.12 5.63
CA GLY A 103 8.78 -1.06 4.76
C GLY A 103 10.30 -1.06 4.76
N GLU A 104 10.89 -0.86 3.59
CA GLU A 104 12.32 -0.69 3.38
C GLU A 104 12.57 0.61 2.60
N GLU A 105 13.56 1.37 3.06
CA GLU A 105 14.01 2.60 2.40
C GLU A 105 15.25 2.31 1.55
N ILE A 106 15.17 2.62 0.25
CA ILE A 106 16.24 2.37 -0.71
C ILE A 106 16.69 3.71 -1.32
N PHE A 107 17.95 4.07 -1.10
CA PHE A 107 18.56 5.22 -1.74
C PHE A 107 18.86 4.94 -3.22
N ILE A 108 18.32 5.76 -4.13
CA ILE A 108 18.59 5.66 -5.58
C ILE A 108 19.40 6.90 -6.03
N LYS A 109 20.59 6.65 -6.57
CA LYS A 109 21.49 7.67 -7.14
C LYS A 109 20.97 8.20 -8.47
#